data_AF-R6P355-F1
#
_entry.id   AF-R6P355-F1
#
_cell.length_a   1.000
_cell.length_b   1.000
_cell.length_c   1.000
_cell.angle_alpha   90.00
_cell.angle_beta   90.00
_cell.angle_gamma   90.00
#
_symmetry.space_group_name_H-M   'P 1'
#
loop_
_entity.id
_entity.type
_entity.pdbx_description
1 polymer ?
#
loop_
_entity_poly.entity_id
_entity_poly.type
_entity_poly.pdbx_seq_one_letter_code
_entity_poly.pdbx_strand_id
1 'polypeptide(L)' 'MENLSKFCTCKDLKCPFHPTNHNKGCSLCIAKNLKEGEIPSCFFNKVGNASEMESYYYEDFAKLVLKNKREE' A
#
# COMPACT_ATOMS: atom_id res chain seq x y z
N MET A 1 -16.83 2.73 13.80
CA MET A 1 -16.70 3.29 12.43
C MET A 1 -16.62 2.13 11.47
N GLU A 2 -17.39 2.18 10.37
CA GLU A 2 -17.32 1.13 9.34
C GLU A 2 -16.01 1.25 8.56
N ASN A 3 -15.28 0.14 8.44
CA ASN A 3 -14.04 0.12 7.66
C ASN A 3 -14.39 0.07 6.16
N LEU A 4 -14.38 1.24 5.52
CA LEU A 4 -14.63 1.41 4.08
C LEU A 4 -13.55 0.78 3.19
N SER A 5 -12.43 0.35 3.78
CA SER A 5 -11.27 -0.21 3.08
C SER A 5 -10.95 -1.62 3.55
N LYS A 6 -11.91 -2.55 3.45
CA LYS A 6 -11.69 -3.99 3.76
C LYS A 6 -10.54 -4.63 2.97
N PHE A 7 -10.12 -4.01 1.86
CA PHE A 7 -8.98 -4.42 1.05
C PHE A 7 -7.62 -3.96 1.60
N CYS A 8 -7.59 -3.04 2.57
CA CYS A 8 -6.34 -2.53 3.14
C CYS A 8 -5.65 -3.66 3.91
N THR A 9 -4.44 -4.03 3.46
CA THR A 9 -3.60 -5.05 4.10
C THR A 9 -2.44 -4.45 4.91
N CYS A 10 -2.44 -3.13 5.10
CA CYS A 10 -1.42 -2.47 5.91
C CYS A 10 -1.49 -2.96 7.37
N LYS A 11 -0.35 -3.33 7.94
CA LYS A 11 -0.25 -3.80 9.33
C LYS A 11 0.11 -2.70 10.31
N ASP A 12 0.45 -1.50 9.83
CA ASP A 12 0.71 -0.35 10.69
C ASP A 12 -0.61 0.30 11.15
N LEU A 13 -1.21 -0.31 12.17
CA LEU A 13 -2.45 0.15 12.79
C LEU A 13 -2.27 1.46 13.58
N LYS A 14 -1.04 1.89 13.85
CA LYS A 14 -0.75 3.15 14.55
C LYS A 14 -0.67 4.33 13.60
N CYS A 15 -0.55 4.09 12.29
CA CYS A 15 -0.51 5.14 11.28
C CYS A 15 -1.79 6.01 11.34
N PRO A 16 -1.68 7.35 11.41
CA PRO A 16 -2.85 8.24 11.47
C PRO A 16 -3.70 8.20 10.19
N PHE A 17 -3.14 7.68 9.08
CA PHE A 17 -3.83 7.52 7.80
C PHE A 17 -4.41 6.11 7.61
N HIS A 18 -4.32 5.25 8.62
CA HIS A 18 -4.92 3.93 8.57
C HIS A 18 -6.46 4.04 8.61
N PRO A 19 -7.20 3.32 7.75
CA PRO A 19 -8.67 3.45 7.63
C PRO A 19 -9.46 3.07 8.89
N THR A 20 -8.83 2.44 9.90
CA THR A 20 -9.47 2.18 11.21
C THR A 20 -9.40 3.38 12.16
N ASN A 21 -8.55 4.36 11.86
CA ASN A 21 -8.27 5.50 12.73
C ASN A 21 -9.06 6.75 12.31
N HIS A 22 -9.82 6.68 11.21
CA HIS A 22 -10.66 7.75 10.71
C HIS A 22 -11.74 7.23 9.74
N ASN A 23 -12.70 8.07 9.37
CA ASN A 23 -13.84 7.72 8.50
C ASN A 23 -13.63 8.06 7.01
N LYS A 24 -12.37 8.17 6.54
CA LYS A 24 -12.04 8.61 5.16
C LYS A 24 -11.51 7.50 4.26
N GLY A 25 -11.65 6.24 4.67
CA GLY A 25 -11.09 5.09 3.94
C GLY A 25 -9.58 5.23 3.73
N CYS A 26 -9.07 4.83 2.56
CA CYS A 26 -7.64 4.95 2.25
C CYS A 26 -7.23 6.31 1.68
N SER A 27 -8.14 7.29 1.55
CA SER A 27 -7.90 8.55 0.84
C SER A 27 -6.68 9.32 1.39
N LEU A 28 -6.48 9.33 2.72
CA LEU A 28 -5.32 9.99 3.34
C LEU A 28 -4.00 9.27 3.03
N CYS A 29 -4.02 7.93 3.06
CA CYS A 29 -2.87 7.11 2.70
C CYS A 29 -2.48 7.32 1.24
N ILE A 30 -3.47 7.31 0.32
CA ILE A 30 -3.22 7.58 -1.10
C ILE A 30 -2.64 8.98 -1.29
N ALA A 31 -3.23 10.01 -0.66
CA ALA A 31 -2.75 11.38 -0.77
C ALA A 31 -1.30 11.55 -0.29
N LYS A 32 -0.93 10.90 0.84
CA LYS A 32 0.48 10.87 1.30
C LYS A 32 1.38 10.23 0.24
N ASN A 33 1.05 9.03 -0.22
CA ASN A 33 1.91 8.29 -1.16
C ASN A 33 2.08 9.05 -2.48
N LEU A 34 1.02 9.66 -3.02
CA LEU A 34 1.10 10.50 -4.22
C LEU A 34 2.04 11.70 -4.05
N LYS A 35 2.04 12.34 -2.88
CA LYS A 35 2.91 13.48 -2.59
C LYS A 35 4.39 13.07 -2.52
N GLU A 36 4.67 11.90 -1.94
CA GLU A 36 6.02 11.41 -1.72
C GLU A 36 6.59 10.62 -2.91
N GLY A 37 5.81 10.41 -3.98
CA GLY A 37 6.23 9.57 -5.12
C GLY A 37 6.21 8.08 -4.81
N GLU A 38 5.42 7.66 -3.83
CA GLU A 38 5.33 6.30 -3.33
C GLU A 38 4.05 5.58 -3.81
N ILE A 39 4.06 4.26 -3.70
CA ILE A 39 2.90 3.37 -3.86
C ILE A 39 2.52 2.82 -2.47
N PRO A 40 1.23 2.81 -2.12
CA PRO A 40 0.78 2.26 -0.83
C PRO A 40 1.21 0.79 -0.63
N SER A 41 1.66 0.46 0.57
CA SER A 41 2.12 -0.89 0.95
C SER A 41 1.11 -2.01 0.68
N CYS A 42 -0.19 -1.72 0.67
CA CYS A 42 -1.21 -2.69 0.35
C CYS A 42 -1.13 -3.23 -1.09
N PHE A 43 -0.60 -2.44 -2.04
CA PHE A 43 -0.34 -2.89 -3.41
C PHE A 43 0.86 -3.82 -3.45
N PHE A 44 1.96 -3.48 -2.75
CA PHE A 44 3.12 -4.34 -2.62
C PHE A 44 2.72 -5.70 -2.06
N ASN A 45 2.00 -5.72 -0.93
CA ASN A 45 1.48 -6.94 -0.29
C ASN A 45 0.64 -7.82 -1.22
N LYS A 46 0.01 -7.25 -2.26
CA LYS A 46 -0.83 -7.99 -3.21
C LYS A 46 -0.01 -8.66 -4.32
N VAL A 47 1.12 -8.06 -4.70
CA VAL A 47 2.03 -8.56 -5.74
C VAL A 47 3.05 -9.53 -5.17
N GLY A 48 3.56 -9.25 -3.96
CA GLY A 48 4.53 -10.06 -3.25
C GLY A 48 4.61 -9.66 -1.78
N ASN A 49 5.56 -10.19 -1.02
CA ASN A 49 5.68 -9.80 0.38
C ASN A 49 6.39 -8.44 0.50
N ALA A 50 5.67 -7.38 0.89
CA ALA A 50 6.25 -6.03 1.00
C ALA A 50 7.41 -5.93 2.00
N SER A 51 7.56 -6.90 2.90
CA SER A 51 8.68 -6.97 3.84
C SER A 51 10.04 -7.20 3.17
N GLU A 52 10.06 -7.59 1.90
CA GLU A 52 11.30 -7.81 1.13
C GLU A 52 11.74 -6.57 0.35
N MET A 53 10.98 -5.47 0.42
CA MET A 53 11.26 -4.25 -0.34
C MET A 53 12.01 -3.23 0.52
N GLU A 54 13.04 -2.61 -0.07
CA GLU A 54 13.84 -1.55 0.58
C GLU A 54 13.11 -0.20 0.60
N SER A 55 12.13 -0.01 -0.29
CA SER A 55 11.43 1.25 -0.51
C SER A 55 10.04 1.03 -1.12
N TYR A 56 9.22 2.10 -1.06
CA TYR A 56 7.86 2.12 -1.57
C TYR A 56 7.70 2.97 -2.85
N TYR A 57 8.78 3.36 -3.52
CA TYR A 57 8.71 4.18 -4.74
C TYR A 57 8.11 3.42 -5.93
N TYR A 58 7.63 4.16 -6.92
CA TYR A 58 7.04 3.60 -8.15
C TYR A 58 7.97 2.61 -8.85
N GLU A 59 9.26 2.91 -8.93
CA GLU A 59 10.27 2.10 -9.60
C GLU A 59 10.39 0.72 -8.92
N ASP A 60 10.33 0.68 -7.59
CA ASP A 60 10.47 -0.55 -6.83
C ASP A 60 9.21 -1.39 -6.92
N PHE A 61 8.03 -0.74 -6.92
CA PHE A 61 6.79 -1.42 -7.23
C PHE A 61 6.83 -2.06 -8.64
N ALA A 62 7.29 -1.32 -9.65
CA ALA A 62 7.39 -1.82 -11.02
C ALA A 62 8.34 -3.02 -11.13
N LYS A 63 9.52 -2.96 -10.49
CA LYS A 63 10.46 -4.09 -10.41
C LYS A 63 9.79 -5.32 -9.77
N LEU A 64 9.06 -5.13 -8.67
CA LEU A 64 8.37 -6.21 -7.98
C LEU A 64 7.31 -6.87 -8.88
N VAL A 65 6.53 -6.08 -9.61
CA VAL A 65 5.53 -6.58 -10.58
C VAL A 65 6.20 -7.38 -11.69
N LEU A 66 7.30 -6.88 -12.25
CA LEU A 66 8.03 -7.59 -13.32
C LEU A 66 8.64 -8.91 -12.83
N LYS A 67 9.16 -8.94 -11.60
CA LYS A 67 9.70 -10.16 -10.96
C LYS A 67 8.62 -11.21 -10.71
N ASN A 68 7.41 -10.78 -10.35
CA ASN A 68 6.27 -11.66 -10.07
C ASN A 68 5.28 -11.74 -11.23
N LYS A 69 5.73 -11.50 -12.48
CA LYS A 69 4.88 -11.67 -13.65
C LYS A 69 4.24 -13.05 -13.60
N ARG A 70 2.92 -13.10 -13.72
CA ARG A 70 2.20 -14.36 -13.90
C ARG A 70 2.68 -14.94 -15.22
N GLU A 71 3.13 -16.20 -15.21
CA GLU A 71 3.21 -16.98 -16.44
C GLU A 71 1.79 -17.01 -17.03
N GLU A 72 1.68 -16.65 -18.31
CA GLU A 72 0.41 -16.61 -19.06
C GLU A 72 -0.17 -18.01 -19.24
#